data_AF-A0A100VUL5-F1
#
_entry.id   AF-A0A100VUL5-F1
#
_cell.length_a   1.000
_cell.length_b   1.000
_cell.length_c   1.000
_cell.angle_alpha   90.00
_cell.angle_beta   90.00
_cell.angle_gamma   90.00
#
_symmetry.space_group_name_H-M   'P 1'
#
loop_
_entity.id
_entity.type
_entity.pdbx_description
1 polymer ?
#
loop_
_entity_poly.entity_id
_entity_poly.type
_entity_poly.pdbx_seq_one_letter_code
_entity_poly.pdbx_strand_id
1 'polypeptide(L)'
;MIFKGVIEGKPYPEHGLTYRDWSRIPPRQLRLDEIVTTTTVLALDRLLSEDSTFYGDLFPHAVRWRGDIYLEDGLHRAVRAALRNRTILHARLYDMDSPLPPM
;
A
#
# COMPACT_ATOMS: atom_id res chain seq x y z
N MET A 1 -6.44 -16.10 -3.95
CA MET A 1 -7.07 -14.79 -3.70
C MET A 1 -6.11 -13.70 -4.18
N ILE A 2 -6.61 -12.54 -4.64
CA ILE A 2 -5.76 -11.44 -5.12
C ILE A 2 -5.02 -10.78 -3.96
N PHE A 3 -5.70 -10.59 -2.83
CA PHE A 3 -5.16 -10.03 -1.59
C PHE A 3 -5.16 -11.08 -0.49
N LYS A 4 -4.29 -10.90 0.52
CA LYS A 4 -4.24 -11.74 1.73
C LYS A 4 -5.51 -11.61 2.56
N GLY A 5 -6.06 -10.39 2.64
CA GLY A 5 -7.26 -10.07 3.40
C GLY A 5 -7.73 -8.64 3.16
N VAL A 6 -8.89 -8.32 3.71
CA VAL A 6 -9.47 -6.97 3.68
C VAL A 6 -9.92 -6.65 5.10
N ILE A 7 -9.52 -5.50 5.60
CA ILE A 7 -9.96 -4.98 6.90
C ILE A 7 -10.44 -3.54 6.74
N GLU A 8 -11.23 -3.08 7.70
CA GLU A 8 -11.66 -1.69 7.75
C GLU A 8 -10.81 -0.93 8.77
N GLY A 9 -10.10 0.09 8.30
CA GLY A 9 -9.22 0.92 9.13
C GLY A 9 -7.80 0.36 9.28
N LYS A 10 -6.97 1.13 9.99
CA LYS A 10 -5.55 0.83 10.21
C LYS A 10 -5.38 0.07 11.55
N PRO A 11 -4.82 -1.15 11.56
CA PRO A 11 -4.64 -1.95 12.78
C PRO A 11 -3.37 -1.59 13.58
N TYR A 12 -2.65 -0.56 13.17
CA TYR A 12 -1.45 -0.03 13.82
C TYR A 12 -1.68 1.41 14.30
N PRO A 13 -0.90 1.87 15.31
CA PRO A 13 -0.90 3.26 15.72
C PRO A 13 -0.41 4.17 14.58
N GLU A 14 -0.79 5.45 14.65
CA GLU A 14 -0.39 6.44 13.64
C GLU A 14 1.13 6.57 13.56
N HIS A 15 1.69 6.30 12.38
CA HIS A 15 3.14 6.31 12.15
C HIS A 15 3.72 7.72 11.94
N GLY A 16 2.87 8.75 11.84
CA GLY A 16 3.29 10.16 11.70
C GLY A 16 4.10 10.48 10.44
N LEU A 17 4.17 9.57 9.47
CA LEU A 17 4.94 9.79 8.24
C LEU A 17 4.28 10.84 7.39
N THR A 18 5.03 11.88 7.07
CA THR A 18 4.60 12.85 6.06
C THR A 18 4.85 12.28 4.67
N TYR A 19 4.20 12.86 3.67
CA TYR A 19 4.44 12.54 2.27
C TYR A 19 5.94 12.62 1.87
N ARG A 20 6.68 13.55 2.49
CA ARG A 20 8.13 13.68 2.27
C ARG A 20 8.91 12.51 2.83
N ASP A 21 8.50 11.94 3.96
CA ASP A 21 9.16 10.77 4.54
C ASP A 21 8.94 9.52 3.68
N TRP A 22 7.74 9.36 3.12
CA TRP A 22 7.45 8.32 2.13
C TRP A 22 8.39 8.39 0.93
N SER A 23 8.66 9.59 0.40
CA SER A 23 9.59 9.75 -0.73
C SER A 23 11.00 9.21 -0.47
N ARG A 24 11.42 9.14 0.81
CA ARG A 24 12.72 8.59 1.23
C ARG A 24 12.73 7.07 1.30
N ILE A 25 11.58 6.43 1.42
CA ILE A 25 11.45 4.97 1.47
C ILE A 25 11.57 4.42 0.06
N PRO A 26 12.61 3.66 -0.30
CA PRO A 26 12.74 3.14 -1.66
C PRO A 26 11.57 2.20 -2.01
N PRO A 27 11.01 2.29 -3.22
CA PRO A 27 9.94 1.39 -3.64
C PRO A 27 10.46 -0.05 -3.70
N ARG A 28 9.66 -0.99 -3.19
CA ARG A 28 9.95 -2.42 -3.18
C ARG A 28 8.87 -3.18 -3.93
N GLN A 29 9.22 -4.38 -4.37
CA GLN A 29 8.25 -5.30 -4.96
C GLN A 29 7.52 -6.03 -3.83
N LEU A 30 6.22 -5.79 -3.72
CA LEU A 30 5.34 -6.47 -2.79
C LEU A 30 4.44 -7.41 -3.57
N ARG A 31 4.15 -8.59 -3.02
CA ARG A 31 3.21 -9.50 -3.65
C ARG A 31 1.79 -9.14 -3.24
N LEU A 32 0.87 -9.12 -4.19
CA LEU A 32 -0.53 -8.78 -3.91
C LEU A 32 -1.16 -9.75 -2.90
N ASP A 33 -0.82 -11.04 -2.99
CA ASP A 33 -1.33 -12.10 -2.11
C ASP A 33 -0.79 -12.03 -0.66
N GLU A 34 0.20 -11.18 -0.40
CA GLU A 34 0.72 -10.90 0.95
C GLU A 34 0.12 -9.62 1.57
N ILE A 35 -0.58 -8.82 0.76
CA ILE A 35 -1.11 -7.53 1.14
C ILE A 35 -2.53 -7.66 1.69
N VAL A 36 -2.77 -7.00 2.82
CA VAL A 36 -4.07 -6.75 3.42
C VAL A 36 -4.49 -5.33 3.10
N THR A 37 -5.68 -5.11 2.55
CA THR A 37 -6.16 -3.75 2.25
C THR A 37 -6.86 -3.17 3.48
N THR A 38 -6.61 -1.89 3.80
CA THR A 38 -7.25 -1.20 4.95
C THR A 38 -8.58 -0.53 4.59
N THR A 39 -8.99 -0.63 3.32
CA THR A 39 -10.25 -0.12 2.77
C THR A 39 -11.02 -1.27 2.14
N THR A 40 -12.30 -1.34 2.46
CA THR A 40 -13.28 -2.28 1.91
C THR A 40 -13.97 -1.75 0.66
N VAL A 41 -14.06 -0.42 0.53
CA VAL A 41 -14.80 0.25 -0.55
C VAL A 41 -13.88 0.58 -1.72
N LEU A 42 -14.11 -0.10 -2.85
CA LEU A 42 -13.56 0.29 -4.15
C LEU A 42 -14.49 1.27 -4.84
N ALA A 43 -14.03 2.51 -5.00
CA ALA A 43 -14.72 3.53 -5.78
C ALA A 43 -14.46 3.30 -7.28
N LEU A 44 -15.43 2.70 -7.98
CA LEU A 44 -15.30 2.30 -9.39
C LEU A 44 -15.09 3.52 -10.32
N ASP A 45 -15.69 4.65 -9.98
CA ASP A 45 -15.53 5.95 -10.65
C ASP A 45 -14.07 6.42 -10.63
N ARG A 46 -13.36 6.21 -9.53
CA ARG A 46 -11.93 6.53 -9.40
C ARG A 46 -11.01 5.51 -10.07
N LEU A 47 -11.51 4.30 -10.36
CA LEU A 47 -10.73 3.27 -11.06
C LEU A 47 -10.63 3.56 -12.57
N LEU A 48 -11.70 4.13 -13.13
CA LEU A 48 -11.83 4.54 -14.54
C LEU A 48 -11.32 5.95 -14.82
N SER A 49 -11.16 6.79 -13.79
CA SER A 49 -10.59 8.12 -13.93
C SER A 49 -9.07 8.04 -14.22
N GLU A 50 -8.67 8.57 -15.37
CA GLU A 50 -7.26 8.74 -15.77
C GLU A 50 -6.51 9.73 -14.84
N ASP A 51 -7.23 10.69 -14.26
CA ASP A 51 -6.72 11.73 -13.34
C ASP A 51 -6.44 11.24 -11.91
N SER A 52 -6.97 10.08 -11.51
CA SER A 52 -6.90 9.61 -10.10
C SER A 52 -5.53 9.10 -9.67
N THR A 53 -4.49 9.28 -10.50
CA THR A 53 -3.12 8.81 -10.22
C THR A 53 -2.13 9.92 -9.88
N PHE A 54 -2.56 11.18 -9.76
CA PHE A 54 -1.64 12.29 -9.51
C PHE A 54 -2.12 13.26 -8.42
N TYR A 55 -2.02 12.83 -7.16
CA TYR A 55 -1.85 13.74 -6.03
C TYR A 55 -0.72 13.18 -5.15
N GLY A 56 0.51 13.27 -5.65
CA GLY A 56 1.70 12.87 -4.91
C GLY A 56 2.47 11.72 -5.53
N ASP A 57 2.51 10.56 -4.85
CA ASP A 57 3.60 9.61 -4.99
C ASP A 57 3.33 8.66 -6.15
N LEU A 58 4.37 8.38 -6.95
CA LEU A 58 4.26 7.45 -8.06
C LEU A 58 4.01 6.01 -7.59
N PHE A 59 4.27 5.72 -6.32
CA PHE A 59 4.19 4.39 -5.73
C PHE A 59 3.15 4.33 -4.60
N PRO A 60 2.30 3.29 -4.56
CA PRO A 60 1.45 2.96 -3.42
C PRO A 60 2.21 2.92 -2.10
N HIS A 61 1.52 3.20 -0.99
CA HIS A 61 2.07 3.16 0.36
C HIS A 61 1.54 1.95 1.11
N ALA A 62 2.46 1.16 1.65
CA ALA A 62 2.17 0.00 2.45
C ALA A 62 2.94 0.04 3.77
N VAL A 63 2.33 -0.45 4.84
CA VAL A 63 2.91 -0.49 6.18
C VAL A 63 2.97 -1.94 6.63
N ARG A 64 4.15 -2.41 7.04
CA ARG A 64 4.31 -3.70 7.70
C ARG A 64 4.12 -3.53 9.20
N TRP A 65 3.20 -4.30 9.77
CA TRP A 65 2.94 -4.34 11.20
C TRP A 65 2.54 -5.73 11.66
N ARG A 66 3.13 -6.18 12.78
CA ARG A 66 2.99 -7.52 13.36
C ARG A 66 3.15 -8.66 12.34
N GLY A 67 4.02 -8.48 11.35
CA GLY A 67 4.30 -9.47 10.30
C GLY A 67 3.33 -9.44 9.11
N ASP A 68 2.29 -8.60 9.13
CA ASP A 68 1.36 -8.40 8.03
C ASP A 68 1.65 -7.11 7.27
N ILE A 69 1.34 -7.08 5.97
CA ILE A 69 1.53 -5.91 5.12
C ILE A 69 0.17 -5.29 4.85
N TYR A 70 -0.02 -4.04 5.25
CA TYR A 70 -1.25 -3.30 5.09
C TYR A 70 -1.10 -2.22 4.02
N LEU A 71 -1.95 -2.23 2.99
CA LEU A 71 -1.97 -1.21 1.95
C LEU A 71 -2.81 -0.02 2.41
N GLU A 72 -2.16 1.11 2.65
CA GLU A 72 -2.82 2.36 3.07
C GLU A 72 -3.32 3.17 1.89
N ASP A 73 -2.53 3.19 0.82
CA ASP A 73 -2.83 3.97 -0.38
C ASP A 73 -2.45 3.20 -1.64
N GLY A 74 -3.08 3.55 -2.76
CA GLY A 74 -2.84 2.93 -4.05
C GLY A 74 -3.62 1.63 -4.30
N LEU A 75 -4.75 1.42 -3.60
CA LEU A 75 -5.66 0.29 -3.81
C LEU A 75 -6.04 0.10 -5.29
N HIS A 76 -6.35 1.20 -5.99
CA HIS A 76 -6.69 1.12 -7.43
C HIS A 76 -5.54 0.62 -8.29
N ARG A 77 -4.30 1.00 -7.95
CA ARG A 77 -3.10 0.52 -8.66
C ARG A 77 -2.89 -0.97 -8.41
N ALA A 78 -3.10 -1.41 -7.17
CA ALA A 78 -3.04 -2.82 -6.79
C ALA A 78 -4.10 -3.66 -7.54
N VAL A 79 -5.34 -3.19 -7.56
CA VAL A 79 -6.44 -3.84 -8.30
C VAL A 79 -6.18 -3.83 -9.81
N ARG A 80 -5.70 -2.71 -10.38
CA ARG A 80 -5.34 -2.64 -11.80
C ARG A 80 -4.19 -3.59 -12.15
N ALA A 81 -3.21 -3.76 -11.26
CA ALA A 81 -2.16 -4.76 -11.43
C ALA A 81 -2.74 -6.18 -11.43
N ALA A 82 -3.62 -6.49 -10.49
CA ALA A 82 -4.32 -7.77 -10.43
C ALA A 82 -5.13 -8.07 -11.69
N LEU A 83 -5.91 -7.09 -12.18
CA LEU A 83 -6.70 -7.20 -13.41
C LEU A 83 -5.83 -7.43 -14.66
N ARG A 84 -4.57 -6.99 -14.63
CA ARG A 84 -3.58 -7.23 -15.68
C ARG A 84 -2.80 -8.55 -15.48
N ASN A 85 -3.29 -9.46 -14.63
CA ASN A 85 -2.62 -10.71 -14.28
C ASN A 85 -1.22 -10.50 -13.65
N ARG A 86 -0.94 -9.34 -13.05
CA ARG A 86 0.30 -9.11 -12.29
C ARG A 86 0.07 -9.49 -10.84
N THR A 87 1.00 -10.25 -10.28
CA THR A 87 1.01 -10.65 -8.86
C THR A 87 1.88 -9.75 -7.99
N ILE A 88 2.63 -8.83 -8.61
CA ILE A 88 3.59 -7.94 -7.97
C ILE A 88 3.13 -6.49 -8.11
N LEU A 89 3.22 -5.75 -7.00
CA LEU A 89 2.98 -4.32 -6.88
C LEU A 89 4.27 -3.63 -6.41
N HIS A 90 4.75 -2.66 -7.18
CA HIS A 90 5.82 -1.77 -6.71
C HIS A 90 5.23 -0.75 -5.75
N ALA A 91 5.53 -0.87 -4.47
CA ALA A 91 5.00 -0.01 -3.42
C ALA A 91 6.10 0.34 -2.41
N ARG A 92 5.95 1.47 -1.73
CA ARG A 92 6.84 1.84 -0.63
C ARG A 92 6.37 1.10 0.61
N LEU A 93 7.26 0.31 1.20
CA LEU A 93 6.99 -0.43 2.42
C LEU A 93 7.64 0.28 3.59
N TYR A 94 6.83 0.87 4.46
CA TYR A 94 7.28 1.28 5.78
C TYR A 94 7.19 0.11 6.73
N ASP A 95 8.24 -0.12 7.50
CA ASP A 95 8.33 -1.27 8.38
C ASP A 95 8.28 -0.82 9.83
N MET A 96 7.13 -1.00 10.48
CA MET A 96 6.95 -0.65 11.89
C MET A 96 7.45 -1.74 12.84
N ASP A 97 7.65 -2.95 12.33
CA ASP A 97 8.16 -4.07 13.13
C ASP A 97 9.68 -4.04 13.25
N SER A 98 10.37 -3.40 12.31
CA SER A 98 11.80 -3.17 12.44
C SER A 98 12.04 -2.04 13.43
N PRO A 99 12.65 -2.29 14.60
CA PRO A 99 13.23 -1.19 15.37
C PRO A 99 14.21 -0.47 14.43
N LEU A 100 14.18 0.86 14.43
CA LEU A 100 15.22 1.67 13.79
C LEU A 100 16.58 1.04 14.15
N PRO A 101 17.49 0.77 13.19
CA PRO A 101 18.82 0.31 13.56
C PRO A 101 19.41 1.32 14.56
N PRO A 102 20.00 0.86 15.68
CA PRO A 102 20.67 1.79 16.59
C PRO A 102 21.73 2.56 15.80
N MET A 103 21.65 3.89 15.86
CA MET A 103 22.72 4.79 15.38
C MET A 103 23.99 4.62 16.21
#